data_AF-A0A8I1RRZ8-F1
#
_entry.id   AF-A0A8I1RRZ8-F1
#
_cell.length_a   1.000
_cell.length_b   1.000
_cell.length_c   1.000
_cell.angle_alpha   90.00
_cell.angle_beta   90.00
_cell.angle_gamma   90.00
#
_symmetry.space_group_name_H-M   'P 1'
#
loop_
_entity.id
_entity.type
_entity.pdbx_description
1 polymer ?
#
loop_
_entity_poly.entity_id
_entity_poly.type
_entity_poly.pdbx_seq_one_letter_code
_entity_poly.pdbx_strand_id
1 'polypeptide(L)'
;MLLGSSEIGKPAEPPKHAGPATILSGLPRTIRRHELHMIVPLADTTIYEMEIRGEFPRRYYLTSRCVVWDLGEVEAWLRQRRKDSDAGRIKKAPSPDVRLRKTRPIKEH
;
A
#
# COMPACT_ATOMS: atom_id res chain seq x y z
N MET A 1 41.40 -21.85 44.27
CA MET A 1 41.80 -20.69 43.44
C MET A 1 41.52 -21.13 41.99
N LEU A 2 40.41 -20.77 41.34
CA LEU A 2 40.12 -19.50 40.61
C LEU A 2 41.35 -19.09 39.77
N LEU A 3 41.35 -19.00 38.44
CA LEU A 3 40.36 -18.64 37.42
C LEU A 3 40.67 -19.45 36.13
N GLY A 4 39.74 -19.88 35.29
CA GLY A 4 38.71 -19.08 34.61
C GLY A 4 39.04 -19.05 33.12
N SER A 5 38.65 -20.10 32.39
CA SER A 5 38.65 -20.11 30.93
C SER A 5 37.64 -19.09 30.44
N SER A 6 38.11 -17.97 29.90
CA SER A 6 37.28 -17.02 29.19
C SER A 6 37.85 -16.89 27.78
N GLU A 7 37.41 -17.78 26.89
CA GLU A 7 37.44 -17.47 25.47
C GLU A 7 36.42 -16.35 25.25
N ILE A 8 36.98 -15.16 25.11
CA ILE A 8 36.34 -13.90 24.80
C ILE A 8 35.52 -14.10 23.53
N GLY A 9 34.22 -13.81 23.64
CA GLY A 9 33.28 -13.84 22.54
C GLY A 9 33.82 -13.11 21.32
N LYS A 10 33.96 -13.84 20.22
CA LYS A 10 34.17 -13.29 18.88
C LYS A 10 33.00 -12.34 18.60
N PRO A 11 33.22 -11.03 18.36
CA PRO A 11 32.12 -10.18 17.95
C PRO A 11 31.68 -10.67 16.57
N ALA A 12 30.44 -11.12 16.48
CA ALA A 12 29.81 -11.42 15.20
C ALA A 12 29.78 -10.13 14.40
N GLU A 13 30.60 -10.06 13.35
CA GLU A 13 30.63 -8.89 12.49
C GLU A 13 29.21 -8.63 11.94
N PRO A 14 28.73 -7.37 11.98
CA PRO A 14 27.47 -7.05 11.36
C PRO A 14 27.54 -7.42 9.87
N PRO A 15 26.45 -7.96 9.29
CA PRO A 15 26.44 -8.36 7.89
C PRO A 15 26.89 -7.18 7.02
N LYS A 16 28.01 -7.40 6.33
CA LYS A 16 28.70 -6.55 5.32
C LYS A 16 27.86 -6.12 4.10
N HIS A 17 26.54 -6.28 4.21
CA HIS A 17 25.54 -5.85 3.23
C HIS A 17 24.43 -5.01 3.89
N ALA A 18 24.72 -4.29 4.98
CA ALA A 18 23.93 -3.11 5.28
C ALA A 18 24.19 -2.10 4.15
N GLY A 19 23.33 -2.12 3.12
CA GLY A 19 23.31 -1.10 2.07
C GLY A 19 23.36 0.30 2.69
N PRO A 20 23.88 1.30 1.98
CA PRO A 20 24.22 2.60 2.55
C PRO A 20 23.05 3.11 3.38
N ALA A 21 23.32 3.40 4.67
CA ALA A 21 22.37 4.01 5.58
C ALA A 21 21.68 5.15 4.84
N THR A 22 20.38 4.99 4.61
CA THR A 22 19.54 5.86 3.80
C THR A 22 19.70 7.32 4.24
N ILE A 23 20.60 8.07 3.60
CA ILE A 23 20.80 9.51 3.84
C ILE A 23 19.53 10.33 3.49
N LEU A 24 18.53 9.67 2.90
CA LEU A 24 17.24 10.22 2.51
C LEU A 24 16.10 9.90 3.50
N SER A 25 16.40 9.45 4.72
CA SER A 25 15.37 9.05 5.71
C SER A 25 14.43 10.17 6.15
N GLY A 26 14.73 11.43 5.82
CA GLY A 26 13.87 12.60 6.04
C GLY A 26 13.22 13.18 4.78
N LEU A 27 13.46 12.61 3.59
CA LEU A 27 12.84 13.06 2.36
C LEU A 27 11.50 12.34 2.14
N PRO A 28 10.43 13.04 1.73
CA PRO A 28 9.18 12.40 1.36
C PRO A 28 9.43 11.38 0.24
N ARG A 29 9.08 10.12 0.51
CA ARG A 29 9.22 9.06 -0.48
C ARG A 29 8.11 9.22 -1.51
N THR A 30 8.48 9.52 -2.74
CA THR A 30 7.55 9.69 -3.86
C THR A 30 7.46 8.42 -4.70
N ILE A 31 6.25 8.02 -5.07
CA ILE A 31 6.00 6.86 -5.93
C ILE A 31 5.46 7.28 -7.29
N ARG A 32 5.86 6.53 -8.33
CA ARG A 32 5.34 6.68 -9.70
C ARG A 32 4.20 5.69 -9.96
N ARG A 33 3.48 5.88 -11.07
CA ARG A 33 2.31 5.08 -11.46
C ARG A 33 2.52 3.56 -11.36
N HIS A 34 3.67 3.04 -11.81
CA HIS A 34 3.94 1.61 -11.77
C HIS A 34 3.97 1.08 -10.33
N GLU A 35 4.67 1.77 -9.44
CA GLU A 35 4.81 1.43 -8.02
C GLU A 35 3.48 1.65 -7.28
N LEU A 36 2.75 2.70 -7.64
CA LEU A 36 1.41 2.94 -7.11
C LEU A 36 0.48 1.75 -7.38
N HIS A 37 0.47 1.21 -8.60
CA HIS A 37 -0.39 0.09 -8.95
C HIS A 37 0.00 -1.23 -8.25
N MET A 38 1.28 -1.37 -7.85
CA MET A 38 1.71 -2.52 -7.03
C MET A 38 1.15 -2.45 -5.60
N ILE A 39 0.94 -1.25 -5.07
CA ILE A 39 0.45 -1.02 -3.71
C ILE A 39 -1.07 -0.94 -3.69
N VAL A 40 -1.65 -0.21 -4.64
CA VAL A 40 -3.08 0.05 -4.78
C VAL A 40 -3.58 -0.72 -5.99
N PRO A 41 -4.27 -1.86 -5.80
CA PRO A 41 -4.80 -2.68 -6.89
C PRO A 41 -6.10 -2.06 -7.46
N LEU A 42 -6.05 -0.79 -7.85
CA LEU A 42 -7.13 -0.08 -8.53
C LEU A 42 -6.67 0.36 -9.92
N ALA A 43 -7.60 0.41 -10.86
CA ALA A 43 -7.34 0.91 -12.20
C ALA A 43 -7.04 2.42 -12.18
N ASP A 44 -6.19 2.88 -13.11
CA ASP A 44 -5.83 4.30 -13.26
C ASP A 44 -7.07 5.21 -13.42
N THR A 45 -8.10 4.72 -14.12
CA THR A 45 -9.38 5.44 -14.31
C THR A 45 -10.12 5.61 -13.00
N THR A 46 -10.17 4.56 -12.17
CA THR A 46 -10.78 4.62 -10.84
C THR A 46 -10.02 5.59 -9.94
N ILE A 47 -8.69 5.58 -9.99
CA ILE A 47 -7.85 6.53 -9.23
C ILE A 47 -8.17 7.97 -9.66
N TYR A 48 -8.28 8.23 -10.96
CA TYR A 48 -8.63 9.56 -11.48
C TYR A 48 -10.04 10.00 -11.05
N GLU A 49 -11.04 9.12 -11.12
CA GLU A 49 -12.39 9.41 -10.65
C GLU A 49 -12.43 9.72 -9.15
N MET A 50 -11.68 8.96 -8.35
CA MET A 50 -11.56 9.20 -6.91
C MET A 50 -10.81 10.49 -6.60
N GLU A 51 -9.81 10.86 -7.40
CA GLU A 51 -9.11 12.15 -7.31
C GLU A 51 -10.09 13.31 -7.57
N ILE A 52 -10.92 13.23 -8.62
CA ILE A 52 -11.95 14.24 -8.91
C ILE A 52 -12.94 14.38 -7.73
N ARG A 53 -13.30 13.26 -7.10
CA ARG A 53 -14.18 13.25 -5.92
C ARG A 53 -13.50 13.74 -4.65
N GLY A 54 -12.17 13.97 -4.66
CA GLY A 54 -11.39 14.32 -3.48
C GLY A 54 -11.22 13.17 -2.49
N GLU A 55 -11.45 11.93 -2.92
CA GLU A 55 -11.32 10.73 -2.08
C GLU A 55 -9.93 10.10 -2.12
N PHE A 56 -9.08 10.50 -3.07
CA PHE A 56 -7.72 9.96 -3.26
C PHE A 56 -6.67 11.07 -3.09
N PRO A 57 -5.45 10.76 -2.61
CA PRO A 57 -4.36 11.73 -2.51
C PRO A 57 -4.12 12.49 -3.81
N ARG A 58 -3.90 13.81 -3.69
CA ARG A 58 -3.76 14.70 -4.85
C ARG A 58 -2.43 14.42 -5.55
N ARG A 59 -2.47 14.26 -6.87
CA ARG A 59 -1.24 14.11 -7.65
C ARG A 59 -0.51 15.43 -7.77
N TYR A 60 0.81 15.39 -7.87
CA TYR A 60 1.61 16.56 -8.25
C TYR A 60 2.62 16.22 -9.33
N TYR A 61 3.06 17.26 -10.03
CA TYR A 61 3.93 17.14 -11.20
C TYR A 61 5.35 17.55 -10.81
N LEU A 62 6.32 16.64 -10.97
CA LEU A 62 7.74 17.01 -10.91
C LEU A 62 8.16 17.75 -12.19
N THR A 63 7.60 17.33 -13.33
CA THR A 63 7.78 17.93 -14.66
C THR A 63 6.48 17.80 -15.45
N SER A 64 6.40 18.40 -16.64
CA SER A 64 5.19 18.40 -17.49
C SER A 64 4.61 17.01 -17.79
N ARG A 65 5.43 15.94 -17.69
CA ARG A 65 5.02 14.55 -17.93
C ARG A 65 5.19 13.63 -16.72
N CYS A 66 5.85 14.09 -15.66
CA CYS A 66 6.16 13.25 -14.50
C CYS A 66 5.18 13.53 -13.36
N VAL A 67 4.13 12.71 -13.32
CA VAL A 67 3.16 12.67 -12.21
C VAL A 67 3.69 11.73 -11.13
N VAL A 68 3.64 12.19 -9.89
CA VAL A 68 4.03 11.43 -8.71
C VAL A 68 3.00 11.57 -7.59
N TRP A 69 3.05 10.62 -6.67
CA TRP A 69 2.30 10.63 -5.42
C TRP A 69 3.25 10.53 -4.24
N ASP A 70 2.85 11.09 -3.11
CA ASP A 70 3.54 10.87 -1.84
C ASP A 70 3.14 9.51 -1.25
N LEU A 71 4.12 8.68 -0.90
CA LEU A 71 3.86 7.36 -0.33
C LEU A 71 3.14 7.45 1.01
N GLY A 72 3.54 8.40 1.87
CA GLY A 72 2.97 8.56 3.19
C GLY A 72 1.49 8.96 3.14
N GLU A 73 1.11 9.81 2.17
CA GLU A 73 -0.29 10.13 1.90
C GLU A 73 -1.08 8.90 1.40
N VAL A 74 -0.51 8.12 0.49
CA VAL A 74 -1.14 6.89 -0.02
C VAL A 74 -1.31 5.85 1.08
N GLU A 75 -0.33 5.68 1.96
CA GLU A 75 -0.41 4.80 3.12
C GLU A 75 -1.44 5.28 4.15
N ALA A 76 -1.51 6.60 4.40
CA ALA A 76 -2.52 7.19 5.27
C ALA A 76 -3.93 6.96 4.70
N TRP A 77 -4.09 7.13 3.38
CA TRP A 77 -5.33 6.86 2.68
C TRP A 77 -5.74 5.38 2.78
N LEU A 78 -4.81 4.43 2.58
CA LEU A 78 -5.09 3.00 2.75
C LEU A 78 -5.54 2.67 4.18
N ARG A 79 -4.87 3.24 5.19
CA ARG A 79 -5.26 3.08 6.60
C ARG A 79 -6.65 3.64 6.86
N GLN A 80 -6.98 4.79 6.29
CA GLN A 80 -8.31 5.39 6.39
C GLN A 80 -9.37 4.52 5.72
N ARG A 81 -9.11 4.03 4.51
CA ARG A 81 -10.01 3.12 3.79
C ARG A 81 -10.27 1.82 4.55
N ARG A 82 -9.25 1.27 5.22
CA ARG A 82 -9.43 0.11 6.11
C ARG A 82 -10.39 0.44 7.25
N LYS A 83 -10.19 1.56 7.93
CA LYS A 83 -11.10 2.02 9.00
C LYS A 83 -12.52 2.25 8.51
N ASP A 84 -12.70 2.87 7.35
CA ASP A 84 -14.04 3.10 6.76
C ASP A 84 -14.71 1.78 6.33
N SER A 85 -13.92 0.79 5.92
CA SER A 85 -14.40 -0.57 5.63
C SER A 85 -14.85 -1.28 6.91
N ASP A 86 -14.02 -1.21 7.97
CA ASP A 86 -14.31 -1.82 9.27
C ASP A 86 -15.52 -1.15 9.94
N ALA A 87 -15.68 0.16 9.76
CA ALA A 87 -16.84 0.92 10.22
C ALA A 87 -18.09 0.75 9.33
N GLY A 88 -18.02 -0.03 8.24
CA GLY A 88 -19.15 -0.28 7.33
C GLY A 88 -19.59 0.92 6.49
N ARG A 89 -18.80 2.00 6.44
CA ARG A 89 -19.09 3.19 5.62
C ARG A 89 -18.96 2.91 4.13
N ILE A 90 -18.08 1.98 3.76
CA ILE A 90 -17.94 1.50 2.38
C ILE A 90 -18.93 0.36 2.17
N LYS A 91 -20.00 0.61 1.43
CA LYS A 91 -20.98 -0.41 1.07
C LYS A 91 -20.30 -1.45 0.18
N LYS A 92 -20.24 -2.70 0.66
CA LYS A 92 -19.84 -3.85 -0.16
C LYS A 92 -20.89 -4.02 -1.26
N ALA A 93 -20.45 -4.38 -2.47
CA ALA A 93 -21.38 -4.79 -3.51
C ALA A 93 -22.24 -5.95 -2.96
N PRO A 94 -23.57 -5.95 -3.18
CA PRO A 94 -24.40 -7.06 -2.76
C PRO A 94 -23.91 -8.34 -3.43
N SER A 95 -24.01 -9.46 -2.71
CA SER A 95 -23.75 -10.77 -3.32
C SER A 95 -24.62 -10.90 -4.57
N PRO A 96 -24.05 -11.35 -5.71
CA PRO A 96 -24.82 -11.46 -6.94
C PRO A 96 -25.97 -12.46 -6.73
N ASP A 97 -27.20 -11.99 -6.92
CA ASP A 97 -28.37 -12.87 -6.86
C ASP A 97 -28.29 -13.87 -8.03
N VAL A 98 -28.08 -15.13 -7.66
CA VAL A 98 -27.92 -16.24 -8.61
C VAL A 98 -29.20 -16.54 -9.40
N ARG A 99 -30.37 -16.10 -8.91
CA ARG A 99 -31.67 -16.29 -9.55
C ARG A 99 -31.86 -15.38 -10.76
N LEU A 100 -31.18 -14.23 -10.76
CA LEU A 100 -31.20 -13.27 -11.87
C LEU A 100 -30.25 -13.64 -13.02
N ARG A 101 -29.54 -14.78 -12.91
CA ARG A 101 -28.59 -15.22 -13.94
C ARG A 101 -29.34 -15.64 -15.20
N LYS A 102 -29.04 -14.97 -16.33
CA LYS A 102 -29.60 -15.33 -17.66
C LYS A 102 -29.19 -16.73 -18.13
N THR A 103 -27.95 -17.14 -17.87
CA THR A 103 -27.38 -18.38 -18.44
C THR A 103 -27.74 -19.64 -17.66
N ARG A 104 -27.88 -19.56 -16.33
CA ARG A 104 -28.19 -20.70 -15.45
C ARG A 104 -29.04 -20.25 -14.23
N PRO A 105 -30.34 -19.98 -14.41
CA PRO A 105 -31.21 -19.65 -13.30
C PRO A 105 -31.51 -20.90 -12.47
N ILE A 106 -31.48 -20.75 -11.13
CA ILE A 106 -31.90 -21.80 -10.20
C ILE A 106 -33.44 -21.74 -10.10
N LYS A 107 -34.13 -22.85 -10.36
CA LYS A 107 -35.57 -22.99 -10.11
C LYS A 107 -35.78 -23.33 -8.64
N GLU A 108 -36.70 -22.63 -7.95
CA GLU A 108 -37.18 -23.06 -6.64
C GLU A 108 -38.01 -24.33 -6.79
N HIS A 109 -37.89 -25.23 -5.82
CA HIS A 109 -38.68 -26.47 -5.70
C HIS A 109 -39.92 -26.22 -4.84
#